data_AF-A0A178AQQ7-F1
#
_entry.id   AF-A0A178AQQ7-F1
#
_cell.length_a   1.000
_cell.length_b   1.000
_cell.length_c   1.000
_cell.angle_alpha   90.00
_cell.angle_beta   90.00
_cell.angle_gamma   90.00
#
_symmetry.space_group_name_H-M   'P 1'
#
loop_
_entity.id
_entity.type
_entity.pdbx_description
1 polymer ?
#
loop_
_entity_poly.entity_id
_entity_poly.type
_entity_poly.pdbx_seq_one_letter_code
_entity_poly.pdbx_strand_id
1 'polypeptide(L)'
;MAEVIGIITGLITAGQALESFAHHTYKWNRLSDRLFDVREGLDVAELALASWKRKFQIEERHPRVYMEVLFGKQGYERISATLGSIALVTRVVRGDINKIIGKALQVQTGKVPHSGNDSDVDEMLVKDCLRRIRQNTSWSRKFMLSVLGKADELERRLEKLDKKVGVLERFSDYFLEREHPEVFAEMKRLGGRRVILRVGDGGTDDLGRHLKNSMAAREDAQLLHRASGKGDRVHIGLSVPQIGDRDFDFLLNLDGRTDEVLVRPVKIKAVNDSPRVKSDFKAIVPVLRNNPSADHYVLPSAASSDGFHIKLPPSNHLADLEHKDSLATIIRNRDTYLGSQILYPQDQSAIASGIAQSALRLIGSRWLEFLDCSNIRWRRSKDGQWTSMLTAVPGNASTTRTLEQCYTANHTARGSRDLTKHIQIFRIGLVLTEVALKTPVSYVDYDPSTNTVKLFINDGEEVDAGELAEAVQRETNVLLGNMVFYCLNVLQDKDKMKDKAIEADYFKEVLKDAKELDGLLREGRRKGDKSPVSAGAGVGR
;
A
#
# COMPACT_ATOMS: atom_id res chain seq x y z
N MET A 1 23.56 19.84 10.56
CA MET A 1 22.60 18.95 11.22
C MET A 1 23.27 18.06 12.27
N ALA A 2 23.46 18.56 13.50
CA ALA A 2 24.06 17.78 14.60
C ALA A 2 23.22 16.55 15.01
N GLU A 3 21.91 16.59 14.75
CA GLU A 3 20.97 15.53 15.11
C GLU A 3 21.25 14.21 14.37
N VAL A 4 21.51 14.24 13.05
CA VAL A 4 21.80 13.03 12.26
C VAL A 4 23.08 12.34 12.75
N ILE A 5 24.09 13.12 13.10
CA ILE A 5 25.36 12.58 13.61
C ILE A 5 25.18 12.07 15.03
N GLY A 6 24.42 12.76 15.87
CA GLY A 6 24.04 12.27 17.19
C GLY A 6 23.29 10.92 17.12
N ILE A 7 22.44 10.73 16.10
CA ILE A 7 21.77 9.45 15.84
C ILE A 7 22.79 8.38 15.45
N ILE A 8 23.61 8.62 14.43
CA ILE A 8 24.60 7.66 13.92
C ILE A 8 25.58 7.26 15.03
N THR A 9 26.18 8.25 15.72
CA THR A 9 27.09 7.99 16.85
C THR A 9 26.36 7.23 17.96
N GLY A 10 25.11 7.57 18.25
CA GLY A 10 24.28 6.86 19.22
C GLY A 10 24.06 5.39 18.87
N LEU A 11 23.84 5.06 17.60
CA LEU A 11 23.72 3.68 17.11
C LEU A 11 25.06 2.94 17.19
N ILE A 12 26.17 3.56 16.78
CA ILE A 12 27.52 2.97 16.86
C ILE A 12 27.86 2.61 18.31
N THR A 13 27.71 3.55 19.25
CA THR A 13 28.02 3.31 20.66
C THR A 13 27.12 2.23 21.26
N ALA A 14 25.82 2.27 20.95
CA ALA A 14 24.88 1.26 21.43
C ALA A 14 25.21 -0.13 20.90
N GLY A 15 25.57 -0.24 19.63
CA GLY A 15 25.93 -1.49 19.01
C GLY A 15 27.27 -2.04 19.50
N GLN A 16 28.29 -1.21 19.72
CA GLN A 16 29.56 -1.63 20.34
C GLN A 16 29.35 -2.20 21.75
N ALA A 17 28.53 -1.53 22.57
CA ALA A 17 28.19 -2.02 23.91
C ALA A 17 27.43 -3.36 23.86
N LEU A 18 26.51 -3.50 22.91
CA LEU A 18 25.75 -4.74 22.71
C LEU A 18 26.64 -5.89 22.22
N GLU A 19 27.54 -5.61 21.30
CA GLU A 19 28.50 -6.57 20.73
C GLU A 19 29.46 -7.09 21.81
N SER A 20 30.02 -6.21 22.63
CA SER A 20 30.84 -6.60 23.78
C SER A 20 30.03 -7.48 24.74
N PHE A 21 28.79 -7.11 25.06
CA PHE A 21 27.92 -7.90 25.92
C PHE A 21 27.53 -9.27 25.33
N ALA A 22 27.29 -9.35 24.01
CA ALA A 22 27.03 -10.60 23.29
C ALA A 22 28.22 -11.57 23.41
N HIS A 23 29.44 -11.11 23.17
CA HIS A 23 30.66 -11.90 23.38
C HIS A 23 30.78 -12.41 24.82
N HIS A 24 30.46 -11.57 25.81
CA HIS A 24 30.46 -11.95 27.22
C HIS A 24 29.31 -12.90 27.61
N THR A 25 28.32 -13.11 26.75
CA THR A 25 27.19 -14.03 26.97
C THR A 25 27.23 -15.28 26.10
N TYR A 26 28.31 -15.50 25.32
CA TYR A 26 28.48 -16.62 24.38
C TYR A 26 28.17 -18.03 24.93
N LYS A 27 28.37 -18.27 26.23
CA LYS A 27 28.02 -19.55 26.87
C LYS A 27 26.51 -19.84 26.89
N TRP A 28 25.67 -18.81 26.75
CA TRP A 28 24.25 -18.92 26.53
C TRP A 28 23.97 -18.72 25.03
N ASN A 29 24.31 -19.71 24.20
CA ASN A 29 24.30 -19.61 22.73
C ASN A 29 23.06 -18.87 22.18
N ARG A 30 21.84 -19.32 22.54
CA ARG A 30 20.58 -18.69 22.10
C ARG A 30 20.46 -17.20 22.43
N LEU A 31 20.98 -16.78 23.59
CA LEU A 31 20.97 -15.39 23.99
C LEU A 31 22.03 -14.60 23.20
N SER A 32 23.23 -15.16 23.07
CA SER A 32 24.32 -14.53 22.31
C SER A 32 23.92 -14.32 20.84
N ASP A 33 23.35 -15.33 20.20
CA ASP A 33 22.92 -15.28 18.80
C ASP A 33 21.89 -14.16 18.60
N ARG A 34 20.88 -14.09 19.46
CA ARG A 34 19.86 -13.02 19.42
C ARG A 34 20.41 -11.62 19.64
N LEU A 35 21.40 -11.46 20.52
CA LEU A 35 22.04 -10.16 20.73
C LEU A 35 22.90 -9.76 19.51
N PHE A 36 23.48 -10.73 18.80
CA PHE A 36 24.16 -10.48 17.53
C PHE A 36 23.18 -10.10 16.41
N ASP A 37 22.01 -10.75 16.31
CA ASP A 37 20.96 -10.38 15.36
C ASP A 37 20.50 -8.92 15.58
N VAL A 38 20.29 -8.52 16.84
CA VAL A 38 19.95 -7.15 17.22
C VAL A 38 21.07 -6.16 16.85
N ARG A 39 22.35 -6.56 17.00
CA ARG A 39 23.50 -5.75 16.58
C ARG A 39 23.53 -5.55 15.08
N GLU A 40 23.31 -6.61 14.30
CA GLU A 40 23.23 -6.51 12.84
C GLU A 40 22.12 -5.53 12.41
N GLY A 41 20.96 -5.55 13.07
CA GLY A 41 19.90 -4.58 12.83
C GLY A 41 20.29 -3.12 13.12
N LEU A 42 21.12 -2.87 14.13
CA LEU A 42 21.69 -1.54 14.40
C LEU A 42 22.66 -1.10 13.30
N ASP A 43 23.49 -2.02 12.82
CA ASP A 43 24.48 -1.75 11.76
C ASP A 43 23.79 -1.40 10.44
N VAL A 44 22.71 -2.11 10.11
CA VAL A 44 21.89 -1.80 8.93
C VAL A 44 21.29 -0.39 9.03
N ALA A 45 20.71 -0.04 10.19
CA ALA A 45 20.14 1.28 10.40
C ALA A 45 21.21 2.40 10.34
N GLU A 46 22.38 2.16 10.92
CA GLU A 46 23.54 3.07 10.84
C GLU A 46 23.97 3.28 9.39
N LEU A 47 24.19 2.19 8.65
CA LEU A 47 24.62 2.22 7.25
C LEU A 47 23.60 2.92 6.36
N ALA A 48 22.30 2.66 6.56
CA ALA A 48 21.23 3.33 5.82
C ALA A 48 21.23 4.84 6.07
N LEU A 49 21.35 5.28 7.33
CA LEU A 49 21.42 6.70 7.69
C LEU A 49 22.70 7.38 7.19
N ALA A 50 23.84 6.68 7.26
CA ALA A 50 25.11 7.18 6.73
C ALA A 50 25.08 7.31 5.21
N SER A 51 24.48 6.32 4.53
CA SER A 51 24.23 6.35 3.09
C SER A 51 23.31 7.51 2.71
N TRP A 52 22.20 7.69 3.43
CA TRP A 52 21.28 8.81 3.23
C TRP A 52 21.98 10.16 3.40
N LYS A 53 22.75 10.34 4.48
CA LYS A 53 23.56 11.54 4.72
C LYS A 53 24.52 11.81 3.55
N ARG A 54 25.20 10.77 3.06
CA ARG A 54 26.16 10.88 1.94
C ARG A 54 25.45 11.19 0.62
N LYS A 55 24.30 10.56 0.35
CA LYS A 55 23.49 10.73 -0.87
C LYS A 55 23.08 12.18 -1.07
N PHE A 56 22.68 12.86 0.01
CA PHE A 56 22.23 14.25 -0.02
C PHE A 56 23.29 15.25 0.49
N GLN A 57 24.54 14.79 0.65
CA GLN A 57 25.69 15.60 1.11
C GLN A 57 25.42 16.43 2.38
N ILE A 58 24.66 15.89 3.34
CA ILE A 58 24.24 16.66 4.52
C ILE A 58 25.40 16.77 5.52
N GLU A 59 26.00 17.97 5.63
CA GLU A 59 27.08 18.23 6.59
C GLU A 59 26.60 18.79 7.95
N GLU A 60 27.51 18.82 8.92
CA GLU A 60 27.28 19.30 10.30
C GLU A 60 26.74 20.72 10.37
N ARG A 61 27.19 21.60 9.47
CA ARG A 61 26.88 23.03 9.48
C ARG A 61 25.96 23.48 8.35
N HIS A 62 25.27 22.56 7.69
CA HIS A 62 24.33 22.97 6.65
C HIS A 62 23.20 23.84 7.25
N PRO A 63 23.04 25.08 6.77
CA PRO A 63 22.00 25.96 7.23
C PRO A 63 20.64 25.35 6.87
N ARG A 64 19.61 25.63 7.67
CA ARG A 64 18.20 25.29 7.37
C ARG A 64 17.84 25.58 5.90
N VAL A 65 18.36 26.69 5.38
CA VAL A 65 18.20 27.13 3.99
C VAL A 65 18.63 26.05 2.99
N TYR A 66 19.70 25.30 3.22
CA TYR A 66 20.15 24.24 2.31
C TYR A 66 19.11 23.12 2.18
N MET A 67 18.55 22.65 3.29
CA MET A 67 17.52 21.61 3.29
C MET A 67 16.20 22.13 2.72
N GLU A 68 15.84 23.38 2.99
CA GLU A 68 14.67 24.03 2.38
C GLU A 68 14.86 24.26 0.87
N VAL A 69 16.10 24.48 0.39
CA VAL A 69 16.40 24.55 -1.05
C VAL A 69 16.30 23.17 -1.68
N LEU A 70 16.82 22.12 -1.04
CA LEU A 70 16.79 20.75 -1.59
C LEU A 70 15.39 20.13 -1.61
N PHE A 71 14.61 20.32 -0.54
CA PHE A 71 13.36 19.60 -0.33
C PHE A 71 12.13 20.51 -0.21
N GLY A 72 12.32 21.83 -0.33
CA GLY A 72 11.27 22.80 -0.06
C GLY A 72 11.00 22.93 1.44
N LYS A 73 10.21 23.95 1.80
CA LYS A 73 9.84 24.21 3.20
C LYS A 73 9.09 23.03 3.84
N GLN A 74 8.09 22.50 3.13
CA GLN A 74 7.29 21.37 3.60
C GLN A 74 8.11 20.08 3.70
N GLY A 75 9.00 19.83 2.73
CA GLY A 75 9.87 18.65 2.78
C GLY A 75 10.87 18.73 3.92
N TYR A 76 11.48 19.90 4.15
CA TYR A 76 12.32 20.14 5.32
C TYR A 76 11.59 19.85 6.65
N GLU A 77 10.37 20.35 6.82
CA GLU A 77 9.56 20.14 8.03
C GLU A 77 9.28 18.64 8.27
N ARG A 78 8.88 17.91 7.22
CA ARG A 78 8.58 16.47 7.29
C ARG A 78 9.84 15.61 7.52
N ILE A 79 10.93 15.90 6.83
CA ILE A 79 12.22 15.21 6.99
C ILE A 79 12.76 15.45 8.41
N SER A 80 12.71 16.69 8.89
CA SER A 80 13.18 17.03 10.25
C SER A 80 12.34 16.35 11.33
N ALA A 81 11.01 16.32 11.18
CA ALA A 81 10.13 15.58 12.09
C ALA A 81 10.44 14.07 12.11
N THR A 82 10.71 13.49 10.94
CA THR A 82 11.09 12.08 10.81
C THR A 82 12.43 11.79 11.48
N LEU A 83 13.43 12.65 11.27
CA LEU A 83 14.73 12.56 11.95
C LEU A 83 14.61 12.68 13.48
N GLY A 84 13.78 13.59 13.98
CA GLY A 84 13.49 13.71 15.40
C GLY A 84 12.83 12.45 15.97
N SER A 85 11.91 11.82 15.22
CA SER A 85 11.34 10.52 15.60
C SER A 85 12.39 9.42 15.62
N ILE A 86 13.32 9.38 14.65
CA ILE A 86 14.44 8.42 14.60
C ILE A 86 15.36 8.62 15.81
N ALA A 87 15.67 9.87 16.17
CA ALA A 87 16.47 10.21 17.34
C ALA A 87 15.83 9.72 18.65
N LEU A 88 14.51 9.88 18.78
CA LEU A 88 13.76 9.37 19.94
C LEU A 88 13.86 7.84 20.04
N VAL A 89 13.61 7.12 18.94
CA VAL A 89 13.71 5.65 18.92
C VAL A 89 15.13 5.19 19.23
N THR A 90 16.14 5.83 18.65
CA THR A 90 17.56 5.54 18.89
C THR A 90 17.95 5.72 20.36
N ARG A 91 17.50 6.81 21.00
CA ARG A 91 17.73 7.04 22.43
C ARG A 91 17.10 5.94 23.30
N VAL A 92 15.89 5.52 22.93
CA VAL A 92 15.12 4.48 23.61
C VAL A 92 15.79 3.10 23.46
N VAL A 93 16.31 2.77 22.27
CA VAL A 93 17.12 1.58 21.99
C VAL A 93 18.39 1.57 22.85
N ARG A 94 19.15 2.67 22.87
CA ARG A 94 20.34 2.82 23.72
C ARG A 94 20.01 2.60 25.20
N GLY A 95 18.91 3.18 25.67
CA GLY A 95 18.44 3.01 27.03
C GLY A 95 18.11 1.56 27.38
N ASP A 96 17.58 0.78 26.44
CA ASP A 96 17.24 -0.62 26.66
C ASP A 96 18.45 -1.56 26.61
N ILE A 97 19.44 -1.29 25.75
CA ILE A 97 20.74 -1.98 25.78
C ILE A 97 21.42 -1.75 27.12
N ASN A 98 21.44 -0.51 27.62
CA ASN A 98 21.98 -0.20 28.95
C ASN A 98 21.23 -0.93 30.07
N LYS A 99 19.90 -1.11 29.96
CA LYS A 99 19.13 -1.92 30.92
C LYS A 99 19.47 -3.41 30.83
N ILE A 100 19.67 -3.96 29.63
CA ILE A 100 20.12 -5.35 29.44
C ILE A 100 21.45 -5.57 30.14
N ILE A 101 22.42 -4.70 29.91
CA ILE A 101 23.73 -4.73 30.55
C ILE A 101 23.57 -4.56 32.07
N GLY A 102 22.78 -3.58 32.51
CA GLY A 102 22.50 -3.31 33.92
C GLY A 102 21.83 -4.47 34.67
N LYS A 103 21.06 -5.33 34.01
CA LYS A 103 20.51 -6.56 34.63
C LYS A 103 21.61 -7.52 35.10
N ALA A 104 22.75 -7.56 34.41
CA ALA A 104 23.91 -8.32 34.91
C ALA A 104 24.46 -7.70 36.20
N LEU A 105 24.45 -6.37 36.30
CA LEU A 105 25.01 -5.61 37.42
C LEU A 105 24.12 -5.62 38.68
N GLN A 106 22.81 -5.80 38.53
CA GLN A 106 21.86 -5.88 39.66
C GLN A 106 22.12 -7.04 40.64
N VAL A 107 22.95 -8.02 40.26
CA VAL A 107 23.38 -9.12 41.14
C VAL A 107 24.42 -8.66 42.18
N GLN A 108 24.98 -7.46 42.02
CA GLN A 108 25.87 -6.82 42.99
C GLN A 108 25.05 -6.06 44.06
N THR A 109 24.32 -6.79 44.91
CA THR A 109 23.72 -6.21 46.11
C THR A 109 24.82 -5.86 47.12
N GLY A 110 25.38 -4.64 47.10
CA GLY A 110 26.23 -4.19 48.21
C GLY A 110 27.11 -2.94 48.04
N LYS A 111 27.41 -2.45 46.84
CA LYS A 111 28.20 -1.22 46.69
C LYS A 111 27.72 -0.41 45.50
N VAL A 112 27.08 0.73 45.79
CA VAL A 112 26.76 1.75 44.79
C VAL A 112 28.05 2.50 44.45
N PRO A 113 28.54 2.49 43.19
CA PRO A 113 29.65 3.34 42.79
C PRO A 113 29.17 4.80 42.82
N HIS A 114 29.80 5.60 43.68
CA HIS A 114 29.66 7.05 43.66
C HIS A 114 30.53 7.61 42.54
N SER A 115 30.00 7.68 41.32
CA SER A 115 30.52 8.59 40.29
C SER A 115 29.38 8.99 39.38
N GLY A 116 28.73 10.10 39.72
CA GLY A 116 27.85 10.80 38.80
C GLY A 116 28.70 11.48 37.73
N ASN A 117 28.80 10.85 36.56
CA ASN A 117 28.75 11.47 35.23
C ASN A 117 29.21 10.46 34.16
N ASP A 118 28.42 10.36 33.10
CA ASP A 118 28.65 9.76 31.78
C ASP A 118 29.00 8.26 31.62
N SER A 119 27.95 7.53 31.22
CA SER A 119 27.82 6.62 30.06
C SER A 119 28.78 5.46 29.78
N ASP A 120 29.91 5.30 30.46
CA ASP A 120 30.79 4.17 30.17
C ASP A 120 30.42 2.95 31.02
N VAL A 121 29.96 1.92 30.32
CA VAL A 121 29.74 0.58 30.89
C VAL A 121 31.10 0.02 31.30
N ASP A 122 31.31 -0.21 32.61
CA ASP A 122 32.51 -0.91 33.10
C ASP A 122 32.47 -2.39 32.68
N GLU A 123 33.11 -2.70 31.55
CA GLU A 123 33.14 -4.04 30.96
C GLU A 123 33.71 -5.10 31.90
N MET A 124 34.71 -4.73 32.72
CA MET A 124 35.34 -5.66 33.67
C MET A 124 34.36 -6.04 34.79
N LEU A 125 33.61 -5.06 35.29
CA LEU A 125 32.58 -5.28 36.30
C LEU A 125 31.42 -6.13 35.75
N VAL A 126 31.00 -5.88 34.50
CA VAL A 126 29.99 -6.70 33.81
C VAL A 126 30.46 -8.15 33.66
N LYS A 127 31.69 -8.36 33.20
CA LYS A 127 32.29 -9.70 33.03
C LYS A 127 32.35 -10.48 34.35
N ASP A 128 32.69 -9.80 35.44
CA ASP A 128 32.73 -10.38 36.78
C ASP A 128 31.35 -10.78 37.30
N CYS A 129 30.33 -9.95 37.07
CA CYS A 129 28.96 -10.26 37.42
C CYS A 129 28.43 -11.44 36.61
N LEU A 130 28.68 -11.48 35.30
CA LEU A 130 28.29 -12.60 34.44
C LEU A 130 28.95 -13.91 34.88
N ARG A 131 30.22 -13.88 35.31
CA ARG A 131 30.91 -15.04 35.88
C ARG A 131 30.22 -15.57 37.15
N ARG A 132 29.76 -14.70 38.05
CA ARG A 132 29.00 -15.09 39.25
C ARG A 132 27.62 -15.67 38.90
N ILE A 133 26.91 -15.03 37.98
CA ILE A 133 25.59 -15.50 37.49
C ILE A 133 25.72 -16.91 36.90
N ARG A 134 26.80 -17.20 36.18
CA ARG A 134 27.06 -18.53 35.61
C ARG A 134 27.23 -19.63 36.66
N GLN A 135 27.79 -19.32 37.82
CA GLN A 135 28.04 -20.31 38.87
C GLN A 135 26.76 -20.76 39.58
N ASN A 136 25.67 -19.99 39.49
CA ASN A 136 24.38 -20.32 40.10
C ASN A 136 23.34 -20.63 39.01
N THR A 137 22.91 -21.90 38.93
CA THR A 137 21.96 -22.38 37.90
C THR A 137 20.60 -21.67 37.93
N SER A 138 20.08 -21.33 39.12
CA SER A 138 18.81 -20.61 39.27
C SER A 138 18.91 -19.18 38.76
N TRP A 139 19.99 -18.48 39.11
CA TRP A 139 20.24 -17.12 38.65
C TRP A 139 20.57 -17.07 37.16
N SER A 140 21.33 -18.03 36.65
CA SER A 140 21.64 -18.16 35.23
C SER A 140 20.37 -18.30 34.38
N ARG A 141 19.43 -19.15 34.79
CA ARG A 141 18.15 -19.33 34.08
C ARG A 141 17.27 -18.07 34.14
N LYS A 142 17.16 -17.44 35.31
CA LYS A 142 16.40 -16.18 35.47
C LYS A 142 16.99 -15.04 34.66
N PHE A 143 18.31 -14.89 34.66
CA PHE A 143 19.03 -13.91 33.88
C PHE A 143 18.77 -14.11 32.38
N MET A 144 18.97 -15.34 31.87
CA MET A 144 18.76 -15.66 30.45
C MET A 144 17.35 -15.29 29.99
N LEU A 145 16.29 -15.75 30.68
CA LEU A 145 14.90 -15.46 30.30
C LEU A 145 14.59 -13.95 30.35
N SER A 146 15.15 -13.26 31.35
CA SER A 146 14.95 -11.83 31.55
C SER A 146 15.63 -10.98 30.47
N VAL A 147 16.79 -11.41 29.97
CA VAL A 147 17.48 -10.73 28.86
C VAL A 147 16.82 -11.07 27.52
N LEU A 148 16.43 -12.33 27.29
CA LEU A 148 15.71 -12.73 26.07
C LEU A 148 14.43 -11.91 25.88
N GLY A 149 13.58 -11.79 26.91
CA GLY A 149 12.37 -10.96 26.80
C GLY A 149 12.65 -9.45 26.61
N LYS A 150 13.89 -8.98 26.85
CA LYS A 150 14.31 -7.62 26.50
C LYS A 150 14.90 -7.52 25.10
N ALA A 151 15.54 -8.58 24.60
CA ALA A 151 15.94 -8.68 23.21
C ALA A 151 14.71 -8.64 22.29
N ASP A 152 13.63 -9.37 22.63
CA ASP A 152 12.37 -9.33 21.87
C ASP A 152 11.78 -7.91 21.76
N GLU A 153 11.87 -7.13 22.85
CA GLU A 153 11.42 -5.73 22.88
C GLU A 153 12.35 -4.82 22.05
N LEU A 154 13.66 -5.11 22.02
CA LEU A 154 14.63 -4.42 21.19
C LEU A 154 14.42 -4.70 19.70
N GLU A 155 14.10 -5.94 19.32
CA GLU A 155 13.78 -6.32 17.94
C GLU A 155 12.59 -5.50 17.42
N ARG A 156 11.49 -5.40 18.19
CA ARG A 156 10.34 -4.54 17.83
C ARG A 156 10.71 -3.07 17.66
N ARG A 157 11.66 -2.58 18.46
CA ARG A 157 12.14 -1.19 18.36
C ARG A 157 13.05 -0.99 17.15
N LEU A 158 13.84 -1.99 16.78
CA LEU A 158 14.63 -1.98 15.55
C LEU A 158 13.73 -2.02 14.31
N GLU A 159 12.68 -2.84 14.31
CA GLU A 159 11.67 -2.81 13.25
C GLU A 159 11.04 -1.42 13.10
N LYS A 160 10.72 -0.76 14.22
CA LYS A 160 10.22 0.63 14.23
C LYS A 160 11.26 1.63 13.71
N LEU A 161 12.53 1.47 14.09
CA LEU A 161 13.63 2.32 13.63
C LEU A 161 13.80 2.20 12.12
N ASP A 162 13.90 0.98 11.62
CA ASP A 162 14.02 0.65 10.21
C ASP A 162 12.83 1.22 9.42
N LYS A 163 11.58 1.08 9.91
CA LYS A 163 10.39 1.70 9.30
C LYS A 163 10.55 3.20 9.14
N LYS A 164 11.03 3.89 10.18
CA LYS A 164 11.22 5.35 10.13
C LYS A 164 12.35 5.76 9.19
N VAL A 165 13.41 4.95 9.05
CA VAL A 165 14.46 5.17 8.05
C VAL A 165 13.92 4.99 6.63
N GLY A 166 13.10 3.98 6.36
CA GLY A 166 12.44 3.82 5.06
C GLY A 166 11.52 5.00 4.70
N VAL A 167 10.77 5.51 5.69
CA VAL A 167 9.94 6.72 5.53
C VAL A 167 10.79 7.95 5.22
N LEU A 168 11.94 8.11 5.89
CA LEU A 168 12.90 9.18 5.62
C LEU A 168 13.37 9.16 4.16
N GLU A 169 13.78 7.99 3.65
CA GLU A 169 14.21 7.83 2.26
C GLU A 169 13.08 8.17 1.28
N ARG A 170 11.86 7.68 1.54
CA ARG A 170 10.69 7.93 0.69
C ARG A 170 10.33 9.41 0.64
N PHE A 171 10.34 10.11 1.79
CA PHE A 171 10.10 11.55 1.81
C PHE A 171 11.22 12.33 1.13
N SER A 172 12.48 12.00 1.37
CA SER A 172 13.60 12.67 0.69
C SER A 172 13.50 12.53 -0.82
N ASP A 173 13.20 11.33 -1.32
CA ASP A 173 13.03 11.12 -2.75
C ASP A 173 11.79 11.86 -3.29
N TYR A 174 10.68 11.86 -2.55
CA TYR A 174 9.45 12.58 -2.94
C TYR A 174 9.67 14.09 -3.07
N PHE A 175 10.23 14.72 -2.04
CA PHE A 175 10.40 16.16 -2.03
C PHE A 175 11.54 16.60 -2.97
N LEU A 176 12.59 15.79 -3.13
CA LEU A 176 13.64 16.10 -4.10
C LEU A 176 13.10 16.07 -5.54
N GLU A 177 12.30 15.06 -5.90
CA GLU A 177 11.66 15.00 -7.22
C GLU A 177 10.79 16.23 -7.50
N ARG A 178 10.08 16.68 -6.47
CA ARG A 178 9.16 17.80 -6.57
C ARG A 178 9.89 19.11 -6.83
N GLU A 179 10.96 19.38 -6.09
CA GLU A 179 11.68 20.66 -6.19
C GLU A 179 12.73 20.65 -7.32
N HIS A 180 13.34 19.49 -7.61
CA HIS A 180 14.44 19.34 -8.55
C HIS A 180 14.27 18.12 -9.47
N PRO A 181 13.27 18.10 -10.37
CA PRO A 181 12.98 16.94 -11.21
C PRO A 181 14.14 16.53 -12.12
N GLU A 182 14.92 17.49 -12.62
CA GLU A 182 16.09 17.25 -13.49
C GLU A 182 17.23 16.57 -12.72
N VAL A 183 17.56 17.08 -11.53
CA VAL A 183 18.56 16.48 -10.64
C VAL A 183 18.12 15.10 -10.20
N PHE A 184 16.83 14.94 -9.88
CA PHE A 184 16.25 13.68 -9.49
C PHE A 184 16.45 12.63 -10.61
N ALA A 185 16.28 13.01 -11.88
CA ALA A 185 16.40 12.16 -13.07
C ALA A 185 17.80 11.54 -13.25
N GLU A 186 18.85 12.29 -12.89
CA GLU A 186 20.24 11.88 -13.09
C GLU A 186 20.80 11.04 -11.94
N MET A 187 20.12 10.98 -10.79
CA MET A 187 20.57 10.19 -9.65
C MET A 187 20.47 8.68 -9.91
N LYS A 188 21.61 7.99 -9.95
CA LYS A 188 21.70 6.51 -10.04
C LYS A 188 20.99 5.86 -8.85
N ARG A 189 20.08 4.93 -9.15
CA ARG A 189 19.31 4.15 -8.16
C ARG A 189 19.49 2.66 -8.39
N LEU A 190 19.45 1.90 -7.30
CA LEU A 190 19.29 0.45 -7.36
C LEU A 190 17.89 0.14 -7.91
N GLY A 191 17.81 -0.84 -8.82
CA GLY A 191 16.56 -1.21 -9.49
C GLY A 191 15.46 -1.55 -8.48
N GLY A 192 14.26 -1.00 -8.70
CA GLY A 192 13.08 -1.21 -7.85
C GLY A 192 12.66 0.00 -7.00
N ARG A 193 13.50 1.05 -6.84
CA ARG A 193 13.11 2.32 -6.20
C ARG A 193 13.19 3.47 -7.20
N ARG A 194 12.01 3.99 -7.57
CA ARG A 194 11.71 5.12 -8.47
C ARG A 194 12.62 5.25 -9.70
N VAL A 195 12.18 4.66 -10.80
CA VAL A 195 12.68 4.95 -12.16
C VAL A 195 11.96 6.19 -12.72
N ILE A 196 12.74 7.21 -13.08
CA ILE A 196 12.23 8.46 -13.65
C ILE A 196 12.03 8.34 -15.15
N LEU A 197 10.91 8.92 -15.58
CA LEU A 197 10.58 9.28 -16.94
C LEU A 197 11.74 10.04 -17.60
N ARG A 198 12.34 9.44 -18.64
CA ARG A 198 13.04 10.23 -19.64
C ARG A 198 12.03 11.17 -20.27
N VAL A 199 12.19 12.47 -20.05
CA VAL A 199 11.53 13.51 -20.84
C VAL A 199 12.15 13.42 -22.24
N GLY A 200 11.45 12.76 -23.15
CA GLY A 200 11.90 12.55 -24.53
C GLY A 200 11.39 11.28 -25.20
N ASP A 201 10.83 10.31 -24.47
CA ASP A 201 10.21 9.14 -25.11
C ASP A 201 8.79 9.46 -25.58
N GLY A 202 8.43 8.98 -26.77
CA GLY A 202 7.16 9.20 -27.49
C GLY A 202 5.87 8.71 -26.80
N GLY A 203 5.80 8.72 -25.47
CA GLY A 203 4.65 8.33 -24.64
C GLY A 203 3.57 9.40 -24.45
N THR A 204 3.73 10.61 -24.99
CA THR A 204 2.68 11.65 -24.96
C THR A 204 1.44 11.24 -25.76
N ASP A 205 1.63 10.53 -26.87
CA ASP A 205 0.53 10.06 -27.72
C ASP A 205 -0.21 8.88 -27.08
N ASP A 206 0.51 7.99 -26.38
CA ASP A 206 -0.10 6.90 -25.61
C ASP A 206 -0.84 7.41 -24.37
N LEU A 207 -0.30 8.39 -23.65
CA LEU A 207 -1.00 9.05 -22.55
C LEU A 207 -2.30 9.71 -23.02
N GLY A 208 -2.23 10.49 -24.11
CA GLY A 208 -3.41 11.14 -24.69
C GLY A 208 -4.49 10.13 -25.10
N ARG A 209 -4.09 9.00 -25.71
CA ARG A 209 -5.00 7.91 -26.09
C ARG A 209 -5.64 7.24 -24.88
N HIS A 210 -4.85 6.91 -23.85
CA HIS A 210 -5.34 6.28 -22.64
C HIS A 210 -6.27 7.19 -21.83
N LEU A 211 -5.95 8.47 -21.70
CA LEU A 211 -6.83 9.44 -21.05
C LEU A 211 -8.13 9.61 -21.82
N LYS A 212 -8.08 9.71 -23.15
CA LYS A 212 -9.28 9.77 -24.00
C LYS A 212 -10.16 8.52 -23.84
N ASN A 213 -9.56 7.33 -23.86
CA ASN A 213 -10.27 6.07 -23.65
C ASN A 213 -10.88 5.98 -22.26
N SER A 214 -10.17 6.45 -21.23
CA SER A 214 -10.65 6.45 -19.83
C SER A 214 -11.80 7.43 -19.63
N MET A 215 -11.73 8.63 -20.23
CA MET A 215 -12.83 9.60 -20.22
C MET A 215 -14.08 9.05 -20.90
N ALA A 216 -13.92 8.39 -22.05
CA ALA A 216 -15.04 7.77 -22.75
C ALA A 216 -15.62 6.61 -21.93
N ALA A 217 -14.77 5.73 -21.37
CA ALA A 217 -15.20 4.64 -20.50
C ALA A 217 -15.90 5.15 -19.22
N ARG A 218 -15.51 6.31 -18.69
CA ARG A 218 -16.20 6.97 -17.57
C ARG A 218 -17.61 7.39 -17.94
N GLU A 219 -17.78 8.02 -19.10
CA GLU A 219 -19.10 8.42 -19.62
C GLU A 219 -19.97 7.17 -19.84
N ASP A 220 -19.39 6.13 -20.43
CA ASP A 220 -20.03 4.82 -20.62
C ASP A 220 -20.45 4.22 -19.27
N ALA A 221 -19.58 4.20 -18.26
CA ALA A 221 -19.88 3.66 -16.92
C ALA A 221 -20.97 4.45 -16.17
N GLN A 222 -21.04 5.78 -16.36
CA GLN A 222 -22.13 6.60 -15.81
C GLN A 222 -23.45 6.33 -16.53
N LEU A 223 -23.42 6.19 -17.86
CA LEU A 223 -24.58 5.84 -18.66
C LEU A 223 -25.11 4.45 -18.29
N LEU A 224 -24.20 3.49 -18.04
CA LEU A 224 -24.50 2.16 -17.53
C LEU A 224 -25.21 2.20 -16.18
N HIS A 225 -24.67 2.94 -15.22
CA HIS A 225 -25.30 3.11 -13.90
C HIS A 225 -26.72 3.69 -14.01
N ARG A 226 -26.98 4.60 -14.96
CA ARG A 226 -28.34 5.13 -15.19
C ARG A 226 -29.27 4.07 -15.78
N ALA A 227 -28.77 3.26 -16.71
CA ALA A 227 -29.53 2.20 -17.37
C ALA A 227 -29.91 1.04 -16.43
N SER A 228 -29.16 0.83 -15.35
CA SER A 228 -29.42 -0.24 -14.37
C SER A 228 -30.61 0.01 -13.43
N GLY A 229 -31.18 1.21 -13.38
CA GLY A 229 -32.35 1.54 -12.56
C GLY A 229 -32.05 1.82 -11.07
N LYS A 230 -33.07 2.26 -10.31
CA LYS A 230 -32.98 2.52 -8.86
C LYS A 230 -33.46 1.29 -8.09
N GLY A 231 -32.62 0.75 -7.20
CA GLY A 231 -33.00 -0.30 -6.23
C GLY A 231 -32.40 -1.68 -6.49
N ASP A 232 -31.79 -1.92 -7.65
CA ASP A 232 -31.17 -3.21 -7.98
C ASP A 232 -29.71 -3.24 -7.50
N ARG A 233 -29.27 -4.37 -6.94
CA ARG A 233 -27.85 -4.59 -6.63
C ARG A 233 -27.11 -4.82 -7.95
N VAL A 234 -26.36 -3.81 -8.37
CA VAL A 234 -25.52 -3.88 -9.57
C VAL A 234 -24.08 -4.13 -9.13
N HIS A 235 -23.43 -5.10 -9.77
CA HIS A 235 -22.01 -5.32 -9.61
C HIS A 235 -21.29 -5.05 -10.93
N ILE A 236 -20.14 -4.40 -10.85
CA ILE A 236 -19.25 -4.14 -11.98
C ILE A 236 -17.97 -4.96 -11.82
N GLY A 237 -17.54 -5.63 -12.89
CA GLY A 237 -16.24 -6.28 -12.95
C GLY A 237 -15.12 -5.25 -12.89
N LEU A 238 -14.25 -5.36 -11.88
CA LEU A 238 -13.03 -4.57 -11.78
C LEU A 238 -11.94 -5.24 -12.61
N SER A 239 -11.42 -6.37 -12.15
CA SER A 239 -10.48 -7.18 -12.92
C SER A 239 -11.20 -8.43 -13.40
N VAL A 240 -11.42 -8.57 -14.71
CA VAL A 240 -12.06 -9.75 -15.29
C VAL A 240 -11.23 -10.22 -16.49
N PRO A 241 -10.91 -11.51 -16.58
CA PRO A 241 -10.17 -12.03 -17.73
C PRO A 241 -10.94 -11.85 -19.04
N GLN A 242 -10.22 -11.65 -20.15
CA GLN A 242 -10.76 -11.67 -21.52
C GLN A 242 -11.71 -10.52 -21.89
N ILE A 243 -11.81 -9.48 -21.06
CA ILE A 243 -12.57 -8.26 -21.37
C ILE A 243 -11.64 -7.22 -22.01
N GLY A 244 -12.09 -6.62 -23.13
CA GLY A 244 -11.36 -5.52 -23.76
C GLY A 244 -11.37 -4.25 -22.91
N ASP A 245 -10.42 -3.33 -23.12
CA ASP A 245 -10.24 -2.13 -22.28
C ASP A 245 -11.51 -1.26 -22.11
N ARG A 246 -12.41 -1.28 -23.11
CA ARG A 246 -13.68 -0.53 -23.12
C ARG A 246 -14.91 -1.37 -22.83
N ASP A 247 -14.77 -2.69 -22.74
CA ASP A 247 -15.87 -3.59 -22.44
C ASP A 247 -16.05 -3.63 -20.91
N PHE A 248 -17.29 -3.83 -20.49
CA PHE A 248 -17.68 -3.97 -19.10
C PHE A 248 -18.40 -5.28 -18.89
N ASP A 249 -18.22 -5.88 -17.74
CA ASP A 249 -18.98 -7.05 -17.32
C ASP A 249 -19.73 -6.71 -16.05
N PHE A 250 -21.00 -7.06 -16.06
CA PHE A 250 -21.96 -6.68 -15.06
C PHE A 250 -22.72 -7.87 -14.55
N LEU A 251 -22.95 -7.84 -13.25
CA LEU A 251 -23.89 -8.72 -12.61
C LEU A 251 -25.13 -7.92 -12.22
N LEU A 252 -26.26 -8.27 -12.81
CA LEU A 252 -27.54 -7.60 -12.59
C LEU A 252 -28.47 -8.55 -11.85
N ASN A 253 -28.93 -8.15 -10.66
CA ASN A 253 -30.00 -8.84 -9.97
C ASN A 253 -31.34 -8.22 -10.38
N LEU A 254 -32.11 -8.95 -11.19
CA LEU A 254 -33.43 -8.55 -11.66
C LEU A 254 -34.46 -9.58 -11.20
N ASP A 255 -35.45 -9.13 -10.42
CA ASP A 255 -36.56 -9.95 -9.90
C ASP A 255 -36.09 -11.20 -9.13
N GLY A 256 -35.00 -11.08 -8.36
CA GLY A 256 -34.45 -12.17 -7.54
C GLY A 256 -33.59 -13.18 -8.32
N ARG A 257 -33.37 -12.95 -9.61
CA ARG A 257 -32.45 -13.74 -10.44
C ARG A 257 -31.28 -12.87 -10.88
N THR A 258 -30.09 -13.40 -10.71
CA THR A 258 -28.86 -12.73 -11.09
C THR A 258 -28.40 -13.20 -12.48
N ASP A 259 -28.21 -12.26 -13.41
CA ASP A 259 -27.62 -12.55 -14.72
C ASP A 259 -26.34 -11.76 -14.93
N GLU A 260 -25.36 -12.44 -15.51
CA GLU A 260 -24.10 -11.84 -15.95
C GLU A 260 -24.24 -11.39 -17.39
N VAL A 261 -23.84 -10.15 -17.67
CA VAL A 261 -23.95 -9.54 -19.00
C VAL A 261 -22.65 -8.82 -19.37
N LEU A 262 -22.12 -9.16 -20.54
CA LEU A 262 -21.04 -8.44 -21.18
C LEU A 262 -21.63 -7.27 -21.95
N VAL A 263 -21.13 -6.07 -21.66
CA VAL A 263 -21.59 -4.81 -22.20
C VAL A 263 -20.46 -4.14 -22.97
N ARG A 264 -20.69 -3.88 -24.24
CA ARG A 264 -19.78 -3.14 -25.13
C ARG A 264 -20.39 -1.80 -25.54
N PRO A 265 -19.73 -0.66 -25.25
CA PRO A 265 -20.18 0.65 -25.74
C PRO A 265 -20.18 0.72 -27.27
N VAL A 266 -21.29 1.14 -27.88
CA VAL A 266 -21.46 1.27 -29.33
C VAL A 266 -22.33 2.47 -29.70
N LYS A 267 -22.15 3.00 -30.92
CA LYS A 267 -23.07 3.99 -31.49
C LYS A 267 -24.16 3.29 -32.30
N ILE A 268 -25.39 3.35 -31.83
CA ILE A 268 -26.56 2.73 -32.44
C ILE A 268 -27.14 3.70 -33.48
N LYS A 269 -26.91 3.40 -34.76
CA LYS A 269 -27.37 4.25 -35.88
C LYS A 269 -28.82 3.98 -36.29
N ALA A 270 -29.36 2.80 -35.97
CA ALA A 270 -30.70 2.38 -36.36
C ALA A 270 -31.54 2.10 -35.11
N VAL A 271 -32.25 3.12 -34.61
CA VAL A 271 -33.11 3.04 -33.42
C VAL A 271 -34.45 2.36 -33.71
N ASN A 272 -34.80 2.17 -35.00
CA ASN A 272 -36.09 1.64 -35.43
C ASN A 272 -36.24 0.11 -35.26
N ASP A 273 -35.19 -0.60 -34.85
CA ASP A 273 -35.19 -2.06 -34.67
C ASP A 273 -35.70 -2.44 -33.26
N SER A 274 -36.99 -2.17 -33.02
CA SER A 274 -37.70 -2.35 -31.74
C SER A 274 -37.53 -3.71 -31.02
N PRO A 275 -37.39 -4.87 -31.70
CA PRO A 275 -37.16 -6.13 -30.99
C PRO A 275 -35.73 -6.26 -30.44
N ARG A 276 -34.73 -5.60 -31.04
CA ARG A 276 -33.30 -5.72 -30.68
C ARG A 276 -32.79 -4.57 -29.82
N VAL A 277 -33.41 -3.39 -29.92
CA VAL A 277 -33.02 -2.19 -29.16
C VAL A 277 -34.05 -1.94 -28.06
N LYS A 278 -33.60 -1.93 -26.80
CA LYS A 278 -34.44 -1.61 -25.62
C LYS A 278 -33.92 -0.39 -24.87
N SER A 279 -34.77 0.21 -24.03
CA SER A 279 -34.44 1.42 -23.27
C SER A 279 -33.59 1.17 -22.02
N ASP A 280 -33.68 -0.02 -21.43
CA ASP A 280 -33.02 -0.34 -20.16
C ASP A 280 -32.70 -1.85 -20.02
N PHE A 281 -31.98 -2.18 -18.96
CA PHE A 281 -31.60 -3.56 -18.68
C PHE A 281 -32.79 -4.44 -18.25
N LYS A 282 -33.81 -3.87 -17.61
CA LYS A 282 -35.03 -4.61 -17.21
C LYS A 282 -35.78 -5.15 -18.41
N ALA A 283 -35.83 -4.39 -19.50
CA ALA A 283 -36.47 -4.77 -20.74
C ALA A 283 -35.61 -5.69 -21.62
N ILE A 284 -34.27 -5.57 -21.61
CA ILE A 284 -33.41 -6.37 -22.50
C ILE A 284 -33.08 -7.75 -21.95
N VAL A 285 -32.87 -7.90 -20.64
CA VAL A 285 -32.37 -9.15 -20.04
C VAL A 285 -33.32 -10.33 -20.28
N PRO A 286 -34.66 -10.19 -20.17
CA PRO A 286 -35.59 -11.27 -20.53
C PRO A 286 -35.50 -11.69 -22.01
N VAL A 287 -35.28 -10.72 -22.91
CA VAL A 287 -35.14 -10.97 -24.35
C VAL A 287 -33.84 -11.70 -24.66
N LEU A 288 -32.75 -11.28 -23.99
CA LEU A 288 -31.43 -11.90 -24.08
C LEU A 288 -31.46 -13.36 -23.64
N ARG A 289 -32.19 -13.69 -22.55
CA ARG A 289 -32.37 -15.08 -22.08
C ARG A 289 -33.07 -15.97 -23.11
N ASN A 290 -34.09 -15.43 -23.80
CA ASN A 290 -34.86 -16.17 -24.79
C ASN A 290 -34.11 -16.38 -26.11
N ASN A 291 -33.19 -15.48 -26.47
CA ASN A 291 -32.38 -15.59 -27.68
C ASN A 291 -30.93 -15.11 -27.43
N PRO A 292 -30.09 -15.96 -26.80
CA PRO A 292 -28.76 -15.57 -26.34
C PRO A 292 -27.74 -15.41 -27.48
N SER A 293 -27.99 -16.01 -28.65
CA SER A 293 -27.12 -15.90 -29.83
C SER A 293 -27.32 -14.62 -30.64
N ALA A 294 -28.43 -13.92 -30.44
CA ALA A 294 -28.75 -12.71 -31.20
C ALA A 294 -28.03 -11.47 -30.64
N ASP A 295 -27.75 -10.50 -31.52
CA ASP A 295 -27.21 -9.21 -31.11
C ASP A 295 -28.32 -8.32 -30.53
N HIS A 296 -28.14 -7.91 -29.29
CA HIS A 296 -29.07 -7.10 -28.52
C HIS A 296 -28.44 -5.78 -28.10
N TYR A 297 -29.23 -4.73 -28.03
CA TYR A 297 -28.75 -3.39 -27.72
C TYR A 297 -29.61 -2.69 -26.67
N VAL A 298 -28.96 -1.92 -25.80
CA VAL A 298 -29.62 -0.98 -24.88
C VAL A 298 -29.28 0.44 -25.29
N LEU A 299 -30.32 1.26 -25.43
CA LEU A 299 -30.22 2.69 -25.69
C LEU A 299 -30.84 3.45 -24.51
N PRO A 300 -30.04 3.85 -23.50
CA PRO A 300 -30.54 4.46 -22.26
C PRO A 300 -31.20 5.83 -22.45
N SER A 301 -30.90 6.50 -23.56
CA SER A 301 -31.46 7.81 -23.89
C SER A 301 -31.81 7.86 -25.38
N ALA A 302 -33.07 8.12 -25.69
CA ALA A 302 -33.52 8.32 -27.06
C ALA A 302 -32.94 9.61 -27.71
N ALA A 303 -32.34 10.50 -26.90
CA ALA A 303 -31.73 11.75 -27.35
C ALA A 303 -30.26 11.60 -27.79
N SER A 304 -29.64 10.42 -27.58
CA SER A 304 -28.29 10.12 -28.05
C SER A 304 -28.30 8.85 -28.90
N SER A 305 -27.29 8.70 -29.76
CA SER A 305 -26.99 7.42 -30.43
C SER A 305 -26.09 6.52 -29.58
N ASP A 306 -25.58 7.00 -28.45
CA ASP A 306 -24.67 6.24 -27.60
C ASP A 306 -25.46 5.21 -26.78
N GLY A 307 -25.09 3.95 -26.93
CA GLY A 307 -25.72 2.84 -26.25
C GLY A 307 -24.77 1.66 -26.08
N PHE A 308 -25.35 0.50 -25.83
CA PHE A 308 -24.61 -0.69 -25.44
C PHE A 308 -25.04 -1.86 -26.28
N HIS A 309 -24.06 -2.61 -26.78
CA HIS A 309 -24.25 -3.95 -27.28
C HIS A 309 -24.10 -4.92 -26.12
N ILE A 310 -25.06 -5.83 -25.96
CA ILE A 310 -25.15 -6.71 -24.80
C ILE A 310 -25.12 -8.16 -25.27
N LYS A 311 -24.32 -8.98 -24.59
CA LYS A 311 -24.29 -10.43 -24.74
C LYS A 311 -24.23 -11.12 -23.39
N LEU A 312 -24.70 -12.37 -23.33
CA LEU A 312 -24.31 -13.25 -22.24
C LEU A 312 -22.84 -13.67 -22.45
N PRO A 313 -21.99 -13.59 -21.41
CA PRO A 313 -20.62 -14.05 -21.54
C PRO A 313 -20.60 -15.58 -21.78
N PRO A 314 -19.59 -16.09 -22.50
CA PRO A 314 -19.47 -17.53 -22.78
C PRO A 314 -19.23 -18.36 -21.50
N SER A 315 -18.72 -17.72 -20.44
CA SER A 315 -18.47 -18.30 -19.14
C SER A 315 -18.82 -17.32 -18.04
N ASN A 316 -19.41 -17.82 -16.95
CA ASN A 316 -19.75 -16.98 -15.80
C ASN A 316 -18.49 -16.62 -15.01
N HIS A 317 -18.13 -15.34 -15.01
CA HIS A 317 -17.01 -14.77 -14.28
C HIS A 317 -17.43 -14.17 -12.94
N LEU A 318 -18.52 -13.41 -12.94
CA LEU A 318 -19.03 -12.61 -11.82
C LEU A 318 -20.15 -13.30 -11.04
N ALA A 319 -20.99 -14.12 -11.68
CA ALA A 319 -22.09 -14.79 -10.98
C ALA A 319 -21.59 -15.66 -9.80
N ASP A 320 -20.46 -16.33 -9.99
CA ASP A 320 -19.80 -17.14 -8.95
C ASP A 320 -19.27 -16.30 -7.77
N LEU A 321 -19.12 -14.99 -7.94
CA LEU A 321 -18.64 -14.07 -6.91
C LEU A 321 -19.76 -13.51 -6.04
N GLU A 322 -21.03 -13.58 -6.44
CA GLU A 322 -22.13 -12.97 -5.70
C GLU A 322 -22.21 -13.47 -4.24
N HIS A 323 -22.04 -14.78 -4.07
CA HIS A 323 -22.15 -15.47 -2.79
C HIS A 323 -20.83 -15.60 -2.04
N LYS A 324 -19.74 -14.99 -2.54
CA LYS A 324 -18.44 -15.00 -1.87
C LYS A 324 -18.38 -13.94 -0.77
N ASP A 325 -17.49 -14.16 0.19
CA ASP A 325 -17.24 -13.18 1.23
C ASP A 325 -16.53 -11.95 0.64
N SER A 326 -16.81 -10.79 1.21
CA SER A 326 -16.12 -9.55 0.86
C SER A 326 -14.67 -9.56 1.37
N LEU A 327 -13.81 -8.76 0.72
CA LEU A 327 -12.43 -8.57 1.18
C LEU A 327 -12.38 -8.11 2.64
N ALA A 328 -13.26 -7.20 3.06
CA ALA A 328 -13.30 -6.75 4.45
C ALA A 328 -13.58 -7.90 5.44
N THR A 329 -14.43 -8.86 5.08
CA THR A 329 -14.75 -10.02 5.94
C THR A 329 -13.55 -10.95 6.08
N ILE A 330 -12.88 -11.24 4.96
CA ILE A 330 -11.68 -12.07 4.92
C ILE A 330 -10.53 -11.40 5.70
N ILE A 331 -10.37 -10.08 5.54
CA ILE A 331 -9.34 -9.29 6.22
C ILE A 331 -9.58 -9.26 7.73
N ARG A 332 -10.80 -8.96 8.18
CA ARG A 332 -11.13 -8.85 9.62
C ARG A 332 -11.05 -10.18 10.35
N ASN A 333 -11.42 -11.27 9.69
CA ASN A 333 -11.49 -12.60 10.31
C ASN A 333 -10.28 -13.48 9.95
N ARG A 334 -9.13 -12.90 9.60
CA ARG A 334 -7.95 -13.64 9.09
C ARG A 334 -7.61 -14.91 9.87
N ASP A 335 -7.64 -14.85 11.20
CA ASP A 335 -7.21 -15.96 12.07
C ASP A 335 -8.33 -16.99 12.34
N THR A 336 -9.58 -16.66 12.02
CA THR A 336 -10.77 -17.47 12.31
C THR A 336 -11.60 -17.79 11.07
N TYR A 337 -11.17 -17.33 9.88
CA TYR A 337 -11.88 -17.50 8.63
C TYR A 337 -11.80 -18.96 8.15
N LEU A 338 -12.94 -19.64 8.15
CA LEU A 338 -13.07 -21.04 7.74
C LEU A 338 -13.47 -21.20 6.25
N GLY A 339 -13.41 -20.12 5.47
CA GLY A 339 -13.79 -20.16 4.05
C GLY A 339 -12.65 -20.56 3.12
N SER A 340 -13.02 -20.97 1.90
CA SER A 340 -12.06 -21.38 0.85
C SER A 340 -11.18 -20.24 0.29
N GLN A 341 -11.48 -18.98 0.63
CA GLN A 341 -10.80 -17.80 0.08
C GLN A 341 -9.73 -17.28 1.02
N ILE A 342 -8.54 -17.88 0.94
CA ILE A 342 -7.37 -17.40 1.66
C ILE A 342 -6.63 -16.40 0.77
N LEU A 343 -6.36 -15.21 1.31
CA LEU A 343 -5.67 -14.14 0.60
C LEU A 343 -4.15 -14.35 0.66
N TYR A 344 -3.56 -15.15 -0.25
CA TYR A 344 -2.10 -15.33 -0.28
C TYR A 344 -1.40 -14.06 -0.78
N PRO A 345 -0.09 -13.87 -0.51
CA PRO A 345 0.65 -12.67 -0.95
C PRO A 345 0.56 -12.37 -2.46
N GLN A 346 0.54 -13.41 -3.30
CA GLN A 346 0.34 -13.26 -4.74
C GLN A 346 -1.07 -12.78 -5.09
N ASP A 347 -2.09 -13.26 -4.36
CA ASP A 347 -3.47 -12.81 -4.56
C ASP A 347 -3.63 -11.35 -4.11
N GLN A 348 -3.00 -10.94 -3.00
CA GLN A 348 -2.97 -9.54 -2.56
C GLN A 348 -2.45 -8.62 -3.67
N SER A 349 -1.29 -8.99 -4.23
CA SER A 349 -0.62 -8.20 -5.27
C SER A 349 -1.46 -8.13 -6.55
N ALA A 350 -2.05 -9.26 -6.96
CA ALA A 350 -2.88 -9.33 -8.17
C ALA A 350 -4.19 -8.55 -8.04
N ILE A 351 -4.88 -8.69 -6.91
CA ILE A 351 -6.13 -7.98 -6.64
C ILE A 351 -5.86 -6.49 -6.57
N ALA A 352 -4.81 -6.07 -5.85
CA ALA A 352 -4.41 -4.68 -5.73
C ALA A 352 -4.06 -4.06 -7.09
N SER A 353 -3.22 -4.74 -7.89
CA SER A 353 -2.88 -4.32 -9.25
C SER A 353 -4.11 -4.23 -10.15
N GLY A 354 -4.99 -5.24 -10.12
CA GLY A 354 -6.22 -5.24 -10.91
C GLY A 354 -7.18 -4.11 -10.52
N ILE A 355 -7.32 -3.80 -9.22
CA ILE A 355 -8.11 -2.66 -8.75
C ILE A 355 -7.49 -1.35 -9.23
N ALA A 356 -6.17 -1.17 -9.07
CA ALA A 356 -5.47 0.04 -9.49
C ALA A 356 -5.61 0.31 -11.00
N GLN A 357 -5.50 -0.74 -11.82
CA GLN A 357 -5.67 -0.65 -13.27
C GLN A 357 -7.10 -0.30 -13.68
N SER A 358 -8.06 -1.04 -13.15
CA SER A 358 -9.46 -0.88 -13.53
C SER A 358 -10.13 0.34 -12.94
N ALA A 359 -9.57 0.90 -11.86
CA ALA A 359 -10.09 2.13 -11.28
C ALA A 359 -9.85 3.35 -12.20
N LEU A 360 -8.80 3.37 -13.02
CA LEU A 360 -8.52 4.49 -13.95
C LEU A 360 -9.75 4.88 -14.78
N ARG A 361 -10.41 3.89 -15.39
CA ARG A 361 -11.60 4.10 -16.24
C ARG A 361 -12.86 4.51 -15.45
N LEU A 362 -12.82 4.41 -14.12
CA LEU A 362 -13.92 4.77 -13.23
C LEU A 362 -13.67 6.09 -12.49
N ILE A 363 -12.45 6.67 -12.54
CA ILE A 363 -12.16 7.99 -11.94
C ILE A 363 -13.06 9.05 -12.57
N GLY A 364 -13.72 9.84 -11.74
CA GLY A 364 -14.77 10.80 -12.07
C GLY A 364 -16.17 10.20 -12.24
N SER A 365 -16.36 8.89 -12.06
CA SER A 365 -17.69 8.26 -12.04
C SER A 365 -18.18 8.01 -10.61
N ARG A 366 -19.49 7.80 -10.44
CA ARG A 366 -20.08 7.45 -9.13
C ARG A 366 -19.66 6.07 -8.63
N TRP A 367 -19.17 5.20 -9.50
CA TRP A 367 -18.74 3.85 -9.10
C TRP A 367 -17.66 3.86 -8.03
N LEU A 368 -16.74 4.82 -8.08
CA LEU A 368 -15.67 4.93 -7.08
C LEU A 368 -16.14 5.48 -5.73
N GLU A 369 -17.37 6.00 -5.63
CA GLU A 369 -17.99 6.33 -4.32
C GLU A 369 -18.29 5.05 -3.52
N PHE A 370 -18.55 3.94 -4.21
CA PHE A 370 -18.80 2.63 -3.60
C PHE A 370 -17.52 1.83 -3.34
N LEU A 371 -16.35 2.33 -3.76
CA LEU A 371 -15.09 1.61 -3.62
C LEU A 371 -14.69 1.49 -2.15
N ASP A 372 -14.78 0.26 -1.63
CA ASP A 372 -14.52 -0.13 -0.24
C ASP A 372 -14.28 -1.66 -0.21
N CYS A 373 -13.39 -2.15 0.65
CA CYS A 373 -13.14 -3.60 0.79
C CYS A 373 -14.39 -4.40 1.20
N SER A 374 -15.39 -3.76 1.82
CA SER A 374 -16.69 -4.37 2.12
C SER A 374 -17.53 -4.66 0.88
N ASN A 375 -17.29 -3.93 -0.21
CA ASN A 375 -18.03 -4.03 -1.47
C ASN A 375 -17.29 -4.83 -2.55
N ILE A 376 -16.03 -5.17 -2.32
CA ILE A 376 -15.19 -5.90 -3.26
C ILE A 376 -15.19 -7.38 -2.91
N ARG A 377 -15.44 -8.21 -3.92
CA ARG A 377 -15.28 -9.66 -3.87
C ARG A 377 -14.30 -10.10 -4.93
N TRP A 378 -13.62 -11.21 -4.68
CA TRP A 378 -12.59 -11.71 -5.59
C TRP A 378 -12.57 -13.24 -5.64
N ARG A 379 -12.01 -13.81 -6.69
CA ARG A 379 -11.68 -15.23 -6.76
C ARG A 379 -10.46 -15.46 -7.65
N ARG A 380 -9.87 -16.63 -7.48
CA ARG A 380 -8.91 -17.19 -8.43
C ARG A 380 -9.58 -18.31 -9.22
N SER A 381 -9.51 -18.25 -10.54
CA SER A 381 -9.96 -19.32 -11.43
C SER A 381 -9.01 -20.52 -11.35
N LYS A 382 -9.43 -21.67 -11.91
CA LYS A 382 -8.60 -22.88 -12.00
C LYS A 382 -7.32 -22.63 -12.81
N ASP A 383 -7.41 -21.80 -13.84
CA ASP A 383 -6.27 -21.36 -14.68
C ASP A 383 -5.42 -20.26 -14.00
N GLY A 384 -5.63 -20.07 -12.69
CA GLY A 384 -4.94 -19.11 -11.86
C GLY A 384 -5.37 -17.66 -12.08
N GLN A 385 -6.29 -17.34 -13.01
CA GLN A 385 -6.65 -15.95 -13.28
C GLN A 385 -7.45 -15.34 -12.13
N TRP A 386 -7.17 -14.07 -11.80
CA TRP A 386 -7.91 -13.38 -10.74
C TRP A 386 -9.09 -12.63 -11.33
N THR A 387 -10.22 -12.72 -10.64
CA THR A 387 -11.42 -11.98 -10.97
C THR A 387 -11.86 -11.21 -9.75
N SER A 388 -12.14 -9.91 -9.90
CA SER A 388 -12.65 -9.07 -8.83
C SER A 388 -13.84 -8.25 -9.30
N MET A 389 -14.79 -8.04 -8.40
CA MET A 389 -16.01 -7.29 -8.67
C MET A 389 -16.28 -6.28 -7.56
N LEU A 390 -16.88 -5.15 -7.94
CA LEU A 390 -17.32 -4.09 -7.06
C LEU A 390 -18.84 -4.05 -7.02
N THR A 391 -19.40 -4.00 -5.82
CA THR A 391 -20.84 -3.86 -5.58
C THR A 391 -21.20 -2.39 -5.40
N ALA A 392 -22.25 -1.91 -6.07
CA ALA A 392 -22.76 -0.54 -5.90
C ALA A 392 -23.60 -0.38 -4.62
N VAL A 393 -22.98 -0.52 -3.45
CA VAL A 393 -23.62 -0.33 -2.13
C VAL A 393 -22.83 0.74 -1.36
N PRO A 394 -23.48 1.63 -0.59
CA PRO A 394 -22.77 2.59 0.25
C PRO A 394 -21.73 1.87 1.14
N GLY A 395 -20.48 2.30 1.05
CA GLY A 395 -19.38 1.75 1.85
C GLY A 395 -19.37 2.27 3.29
N ASN A 396 -18.19 2.35 3.90
CA ASN A 396 -18.06 2.86 5.26
C ASN A 396 -18.58 4.31 5.38
N ALA A 397 -19.63 4.48 6.20
CA ALA A 397 -20.30 5.76 6.39
C ALA A 397 -19.39 6.80 7.08
N SER A 398 -18.50 6.39 7.98
CA SER A 398 -17.58 7.33 8.65
C SER A 398 -16.58 7.90 7.66
N THR A 399 -15.90 7.04 6.91
CA THR A 399 -14.97 7.43 5.85
C THR A 399 -15.64 8.33 4.81
N THR A 400 -16.86 7.98 4.39
CA THR A 400 -17.62 8.77 3.41
C THR A 400 -17.93 10.16 3.95
N ARG A 401 -18.41 10.27 5.20
CA ARG A 401 -18.69 11.55 5.85
C ARG A 401 -17.44 12.42 5.98
N THR A 402 -16.29 11.85 6.38
CA THR A 402 -15.05 12.62 6.50
C THR A 402 -14.58 13.15 5.13
N LEU A 403 -14.67 12.33 4.08
CA LEU A 403 -14.29 12.73 2.73
C LEU A 403 -15.24 13.81 2.17
N GLU A 404 -16.53 13.74 2.50
CA GLU A 404 -17.50 14.82 2.20
C GLU A 404 -17.15 16.12 2.93
N GLN A 405 -16.76 16.07 4.20
CA GLN A 405 -16.29 17.25 4.94
C GLN A 405 -15.07 17.90 4.26
N CYS A 406 -14.09 17.07 3.85
CA CYS A 406 -12.92 17.53 3.11
C CYS A 406 -13.29 18.19 1.78
N TYR A 407 -14.21 17.56 1.03
CA TYR A 407 -14.75 18.11 -0.22
C TYR A 407 -15.41 19.47 0.02
N THR A 408 -16.38 19.55 0.95
CA THR A 408 -17.13 20.77 1.23
C THR A 408 -16.20 21.90 1.64
N ALA A 409 -15.27 21.66 2.58
CA ALA A 409 -14.37 22.69 3.06
C ALA A 409 -13.49 23.28 1.94
N ASN A 410 -12.98 22.45 1.03
CA ASN A 410 -12.15 22.90 -0.09
C ASN A 410 -12.97 23.50 -1.24
N HIS A 411 -14.22 23.09 -1.41
CA HIS A 411 -15.13 23.63 -2.42
C HIS A 411 -15.64 25.03 -2.01
N THR A 412 -15.91 25.26 -0.73
CA THR A 412 -16.40 26.55 -0.20
C THR A 412 -15.31 27.57 0.07
N ALA A 413 -14.04 27.17 0.07
CA ALA A 413 -12.91 28.05 0.32
C ALA A 413 -12.68 29.08 -0.82
N ARG A 414 -11.98 30.17 -0.49
CA ARG A 414 -11.53 31.17 -1.48
C ARG A 414 -10.55 30.49 -2.44
N GLY A 415 -10.97 30.28 -3.70
CA GLY A 415 -10.24 29.48 -4.68
C GLY A 415 -10.76 28.05 -4.87
N SER A 416 -12.05 27.82 -4.58
CA SER A 416 -12.87 26.62 -4.82
C SER A 416 -12.19 25.54 -5.67
N ARG A 417 -12.01 24.37 -5.07
CA ARG A 417 -11.39 23.21 -5.73
C ARG A 417 -12.37 22.04 -5.74
N ASP A 418 -12.58 21.48 -6.91
CA ASP A 418 -13.24 20.19 -7.05
C ASP A 418 -12.24 19.06 -6.76
N LEU A 419 -12.37 18.45 -5.58
CA LEU A 419 -11.52 17.33 -5.14
C LEU A 419 -12.16 15.96 -5.41
N THR A 420 -13.23 15.88 -6.21
CA THR A 420 -13.95 14.62 -6.47
C THR A 420 -13.00 13.50 -6.92
N LYS A 421 -12.10 13.80 -7.87
CA LYS A 421 -11.13 12.83 -8.39
C LYS A 421 -10.05 12.47 -7.37
N HIS A 422 -9.55 13.44 -6.61
CA HIS A 422 -8.58 13.22 -5.53
C HIS A 422 -9.14 12.31 -4.45
N ILE A 423 -10.40 12.52 -4.05
CA ILE A 423 -11.09 11.68 -3.07
C ILE A 423 -11.22 10.24 -3.56
N GLN A 424 -11.53 10.05 -4.85
CA GLN A 424 -11.61 8.72 -5.43
C GLN A 424 -10.24 8.04 -5.51
N ILE A 425 -9.19 8.77 -5.88
CA ILE A 425 -7.81 8.25 -5.86
C ILE A 425 -7.39 7.87 -4.43
N PHE A 426 -7.75 8.69 -3.44
CA PHE A 426 -7.51 8.39 -2.04
C PHE A 426 -8.24 7.12 -1.58
N ARG A 427 -9.50 6.92 -1.98
CA ARG A 427 -10.25 5.68 -1.72
C ARG A 427 -9.59 4.45 -2.33
N ILE A 428 -9.02 4.57 -3.54
CA ILE A 428 -8.20 3.50 -4.12
C ILE A 428 -7.04 3.18 -3.18
N GLY A 429 -6.30 4.19 -2.72
CA GLY A 429 -5.19 4.03 -1.77
C GLY A 429 -5.58 3.30 -0.48
N LEU A 430 -6.75 3.61 0.09
CA LEU A 430 -7.27 2.90 1.28
C LEU A 430 -7.46 1.41 1.00
N VAL A 431 -8.16 1.07 -0.08
CA VAL A 431 -8.41 -0.33 -0.46
C VAL A 431 -7.11 -1.08 -0.74
N LEU A 432 -6.16 -0.47 -1.47
CA LEU A 432 -4.86 -1.08 -1.74
C LEU A 432 -4.09 -1.36 -0.44
N THR A 433 -4.15 -0.43 0.51
CA THR A 433 -3.50 -0.57 1.82
C THR A 433 -4.09 -1.71 2.63
N GLU A 434 -5.42 -1.77 2.73
CA GLU A 434 -6.11 -2.83 3.48
C GLU A 434 -5.86 -4.22 2.88
N VAL A 435 -5.86 -4.33 1.55
CA VAL A 435 -5.54 -5.58 0.84
C VAL A 435 -4.10 -5.99 1.07
N ALA A 436 -3.15 -5.06 0.99
CA ALA A 436 -1.73 -5.33 1.14
C ALA A 436 -1.36 -5.75 2.57
N LEU A 437 -1.86 -5.03 3.57
CA LEU A 437 -1.53 -5.27 4.97
C LEU A 437 -2.40 -6.33 5.63
N LYS A 438 -3.54 -6.72 5.02
CA LYS A 438 -4.58 -7.54 5.68
C LYS A 438 -5.03 -6.94 7.01
N THR A 439 -5.09 -5.61 7.07
CA THR A 439 -5.51 -4.88 8.25
C THR A 439 -6.51 -3.81 7.81
N PRO A 440 -7.69 -3.72 8.44
CA PRO A 440 -8.63 -2.66 8.11
C PRO A 440 -8.10 -1.30 8.56
N VAL A 441 -8.40 -0.24 7.80
CA VAL A 441 -8.17 1.13 8.27
C VAL A 441 -9.25 1.46 9.30
N SER A 442 -8.85 1.89 10.49
CA SER A 442 -9.79 2.12 11.61
C SER A 442 -10.74 3.27 11.31
N TYR A 443 -10.19 4.44 10.97
CA TYR A 443 -10.94 5.59 10.50
C TYR A 443 -10.02 6.61 9.80
N VAL A 444 -10.63 7.57 9.11
CA VAL A 444 -9.96 8.73 8.54
C VAL A 444 -10.55 9.98 9.16
N ASP A 445 -9.72 10.99 9.43
CA ASP A 445 -10.14 12.26 10.02
C ASP A 445 -9.79 13.44 9.11
N TYR A 446 -10.59 14.49 9.16
CA TYR A 446 -10.35 15.72 8.43
C TYR A 446 -9.74 16.73 9.39
N ASP A 447 -8.54 17.23 9.07
CA ASP A 447 -7.88 18.27 9.84
C ASP A 447 -8.22 19.66 9.26
N PRO A 448 -9.07 20.46 9.95
CA PRO A 448 -9.47 21.77 9.45
C PRO A 448 -8.34 22.80 9.49
N SER A 449 -7.29 22.57 10.28
CA SER A 449 -6.15 23.49 10.36
C SER A 449 -5.26 23.40 9.12
N THR A 450 -5.14 22.20 8.56
CA THR A 450 -4.34 21.93 7.37
C THR A 450 -5.18 21.75 6.11
N ASN A 451 -6.51 21.62 6.22
CA ASN A 451 -7.43 21.20 5.16
C ASN A 451 -6.99 19.89 4.49
N THR A 452 -6.43 18.95 5.27
CA THR A 452 -5.93 17.65 4.79
C THR A 452 -6.59 16.49 5.53
N VAL A 453 -6.35 15.26 5.07
CA VAL A 453 -6.90 14.04 5.68
C VAL A 453 -5.82 13.29 6.47
N LYS A 454 -6.14 12.90 7.69
CA LYS A 454 -5.30 12.05 8.56
C LYS A 454 -5.83 10.62 8.57
N LEU A 455 -4.93 9.65 8.65
CA LEU A 455 -5.26 8.23 8.67
C LEU A 455 -4.97 7.66 10.05
N PHE A 456 -5.86 6.79 10.52
CA PHE A 456 -5.70 6.13 11.82
C PHE A 456 -5.83 4.62 11.67
N ILE A 457 -4.87 3.89 12.24
CA ILE A 457 -4.86 2.42 12.30
C ILE A 457 -4.71 1.96 13.75
N ASN A 458 -4.96 0.67 14.02
CA ASN A 458 -4.68 0.01 15.32
C ASN A 458 -5.08 0.83 16.55
N ASP A 459 -6.39 0.98 16.79
CA ASP A 459 -6.93 1.67 17.96
C ASP A 459 -6.58 3.18 18.09
N GLY A 460 -6.28 3.85 16.97
CA GLY A 460 -6.20 5.32 16.92
C GLY A 460 -4.78 5.90 16.81
N GLU A 461 -3.80 5.12 16.35
CA GLU A 461 -2.48 5.64 16.00
C GLU A 461 -2.59 6.48 14.70
N GLU A 462 -2.19 7.75 14.75
CA GLU A 462 -2.09 8.60 13.56
C GLU A 462 -0.92 8.13 12.69
N VAL A 463 -1.21 7.85 11.41
CA VAL A 463 -0.24 7.37 10.45
C VAL A 463 -0.36 8.20 9.17
N ASP A 464 0.77 8.51 8.53
CA ASP A 464 0.77 9.19 7.24
C ASP A 464 0.92 8.22 6.06
N ALA A 465 0.73 8.73 4.83
CA ALA A 465 0.86 7.94 3.61
C ALA A 465 2.26 7.33 3.46
N GLY A 466 3.31 8.00 3.94
CA GLY A 466 4.69 7.50 3.89
C GLY A 466 4.87 6.28 4.78
N GLU A 467 4.36 6.33 6.00
CA GLU A 467 4.40 5.24 6.96
C GLU A 467 3.58 4.01 6.53
N LEU A 468 2.40 4.22 5.93
CA LEU A 468 1.60 3.13 5.37
C LEU A 468 2.26 2.50 4.14
N ALA A 469 2.78 3.33 3.23
CA ALA A 469 3.48 2.86 2.05
C ALA A 469 4.73 2.03 2.39
N GLU A 470 5.47 2.44 3.42
CA GLU A 470 6.64 1.69 3.89
C GLU A 470 6.25 0.37 4.55
N ALA A 471 5.16 0.35 5.33
CA ALA A 471 4.61 -0.90 5.86
C ALA A 471 4.19 -1.86 4.73
N VAL A 472 3.49 -1.34 3.72
CA VAL A 472 3.05 -2.10 2.54
C VAL A 472 4.26 -2.66 1.79
N GLN A 473 5.29 -1.86 1.59
CA GLN A 473 6.51 -2.28 0.90
C GLN A 473 7.19 -3.47 1.60
N ARG A 474 7.24 -3.46 2.94
CA ARG A 474 7.86 -4.53 3.74
C ARG A 474 7.07 -5.82 3.69
N GLU A 475 5.76 -5.72 3.84
CA GLU A 475 4.87 -6.90 3.88
C GLU A 475 4.62 -7.50 2.49
N THR A 476 4.79 -6.69 1.44
CA THR A 476 4.48 -7.09 0.06
C THR A 476 5.65 -6.79 -0.89
N ASN A 477 5.62 -5.65 -1.57
CA ASN A 477 6.64 -5.23 -2.52
C ASN A 477 6.65 -3.71 -2.72
N VAL A 478 7.74 -3.20 -3.30
CA VAL A 478 7.96 -1.77 -3.48
C VAL A 478 6.93 -1.12 -4.42
N LEU A 479 6.51 -1.82 -5.49
CA LEU A 479 5.53 -1.28 -6.45
C LEU A 479 4.20 -0.99 -5.77
N LEU A 480 3.73 -1.92 -4.92
CA LEU A 480 2.49 -1.72 -4.17
C LEU A 480 2.63 -0.62 -3.12
N GLY A 481 3.79 -0.50 -2.47
CA GLY A 481 4.10 0.61 -1.57
C GLY A 481 4.04 1.97 -2.28
N ASN A 482 4.55 2.06 -3.51
CA ASN A 482 4.51 3.28 -4.30
C ASN A 482 3.10 3.66 -4.73
N MET A 483 2.29 2.69 -5.19
CA MET A 483 0.89 2.91 -5.53
C MET A 483 0.12 3.46 -4.33
N VAL A 484 0.30 2.86 -3.14
CA VAL A 484 -0.32 3.31 -1.88
C VAL A 484 0.15 4.71 -1.53
N PHE A 485 1.45 4.98 -1.60
CA PHE A 485 2.01 6.29 -1.30
C PHE A 485 1.37 7.38 -2.17
N TYR A 486 1.38 7.21 -3.49
CA TYR A 486 0.79 8.17 -4.41
C TYR A 486 -0.68 8.40 -4.09
N CYS A 487 -1.46 7.31 -3.99
CA CYS A 487 -2.91 7.38 -3.84
C CYS A 487 -3.32 8.06 -2.53
N LEU A 488 -2.67 7.74 -1.41
CA LEU A 488 -3.01 8.35 -0.11
C LEU A 488 -2.50 9.79 0.00
N ASN A 489 -1.36 10.11 -0.62
CA ASN A 489 -0.77 11.44 -0.51
C ASN A 489 -1.57 12.52 -1.25
N VAL A 490 -2.48 12.16 -2.18
CA VAL A 490 -3.30 13.15 -2.93
C VAL A 490 -4.19 14.04 -2.06
N LEU A 491 -4.54 13.60 -0.83
CA LEU A 491 -5.28 14.40 0.16
C LEU A 491 -4.44 14.80 1.38
N GLN A 492 -3.16 14.43 1.41
CA GLN A 492 -2.21 14.81 2.47
C GLN A 492 -1.24 15.91 2.00
N ASP A 493 -1.08 16.08 0.68
CA ASP A 493 -0.28 17.13 0.08
C ASP A 493 -1.17 18.22 -0.58
N LYS A 494 -1.03 19.46 -0.09
CA LYS A 494 -1.74 20.63 -0.60
C LYS A 494 -1.44 20.94 -2.06
N ASP A 495 -0.25 20.61 -2.55
CA ASP A 495 0.10 20.86 -3.94
C ASP A 495 -0.52 19.83 -4.87
N LYS A 496 -0.60 18.56 -4.45
CA LYS A 496 -1.38 17.54 -5.16
C LYS A 496 -2.88 17.88 -5.19
N MET A 497 -3.43 18.44 -4.11
CA MET A 497 -4.80 18.95 -4.09
C MET A 497 -5.04 20.16 -5.02
N LYS A 498 -3.99 20.84 -5.51
CA LYS A 498 -4.11 21.89 -6.54
C LYS A 498 -4.02 21.34 -7.95
N ASP A 499 -3.50 20.12 -8.12
CA ASP A 499 -3.23 19.55 -9.42
C ASP A 499 -4.53 19.20 -10.15
N LYS A 500 -4.74 19.86 -11.28
CA LYS A 500 -5.89 19.62 -12.17
C LYS A 500 -5.68 18.43 -13.10
N ALA A 501 -4.44 17.97 -13.25
CA ALA A 501 -4.04 16.86 -14.11
C ALA A 501 -3.86 15.54 -13.31
N ILE A 502 -4.49 15.41 -12.14
CA ILE A 502 -4.31 14.27 -11.23
C ILE A 502 -4.59 12.89 -11.88
N GLU A 503 -5.50 12.81 -12.87
CA GLU A 503 -5.75 11.59 -13.65
C GLU A 503 -4.55 11.19 -14.52
N ALA A 504 -3.85 12.18 -15.10
CA ALA A 504 -2.65 11.96 -15.90
C ALA A 504 -1.48 11.52 -15.03
N ASP A 505 -1.34 12.12 -13.84
CA ASP A 505 -0.35 11.70 -12.86
C ASP A 505 -0.65 10.28 -12.34
N TYR A 506 -1.91 9.95 -12.05
CA TYR A 506 -2.31 8.59 -11.66
C TYR A 506 -1.93 7.57 -12.74
N PHE A 507 -2.14 7.90 -14.01
CA PHE A 507 -1.72 7.03 -15.12
C PHE A 507 -0.20 6.82 -15.15
N LYS A 508 0.59 7.88 -14.94
CA LYS A 508 2.06 7.79 -15.00
C LYS A 508 2.66 7.05 -13.81
N GLU A 509 2.15 7.33 -12.61
CA GLU A 509 2.73 6.86 -11.36
C GLU A 509 2.15 5.51 -10.92
N VAL A 510 0.82 5.38 -10.89
CA VAL A 510 0.16 4.20 -10.32
C VAL A 510 0.04 3.07 -11.32
N LEU A 511 -0.37 3.35 -12.57
CA LEU A 511 -0.56 2.28 -13.55
C LEU A 511 0.74 1.69 -14.07
N LYS A 512 1.81 2.48 -14.11
CA LYS A 512 3.14 1.97 -14.47
C LYS A 512 3.54 0.87 -13.47
N ASP A 513 3.46 1.16 -12.18
CA ASP A 513 3.81 0.23 -11.12
C ASP A 513 2.83 -0.97 -11.07
N ALA A 514 1.53 -0.74 -11.33
CA ALA A 514 0.55 -1.83 -11.43
C ALA A 514 0.85 -2.77 -12.61
N LYS A 515 1.14 -2.23 -13.80
CA LYS A 515 1.47 -3.02 -14.99
C LYS A 515 2.77 -3.80 -14.81
N GLU A 516 3.78 -3.20 -14.18
CA GLU A 516 5.04 -3.88 -13.85
C GLU A 516 4.79 -5.03 -12.86
N LEU A 517 3.99 -4.79 -11.81
CA LEU A 517 3.61 -5.81 -10.83
C LEU A 517 2.85 -6.97 -11.49
N ASP A 518 1.90 -6.68 -12.36
CA ASP A 518 1.19 -7.70 -13.15
C ASP A 518 2.13 -8.51 -14.05
N GLY A 519 3.13 -7.85 -14.66
CA GLY A 519 4.17 -8.51 -15.45
C GLY A 519 4.95 -9.53 -14.62
N LEU A 520 5.43 -9.13 -13.44
CA LEU A 520 6.15 -10.00 -12.50
C LEU A 520 5.30 -11.19 -12.05
N LEU A 521 4.02 -10.97 -11.76
CA LEU A 521 3.07 -12.03 -11.37
C LEU A 521 2.83 -13.03 -12.51
N ARG A 522 2.82 -12.59 -13.77
CA ARG A 522 2.66 -13.47 -14.94
C ARG A 522 3.94 -14.25 -15.26
N GLU A 523 5.12 -13.65 -15.09
CA GLU A 523 6.40 -14.32 -15.30
C GLU A 523 6.67 -15.40 -14.25
N GLY A 524 6.30 -15.15 -12.99
CA GLY A 524 6.37 -16.15 -11.91
C GLY A 524 5.60 -17.43 -12.24
N ARG A 525 4.44 -17.33 -12.92
CA ARG A 525 3.64 -18.48 -13.36
C ARG A 525 4.36 -19.33 -14.42
N ARG A 526 4.95 -18.68 -15.43
CA ARG A 526 5.64 -19.38 -16.53
C ARG A 526 6.86 -20.19 -16.05
N LYS A 527 7.46 -19.82 -14.91
CA LYS A 527 8.54 -20.59 -14.29
C LYS A 527 8.01 -21.76 -13.43
N GLY A 528 6.84 -21.63 -12.81
CA GLY A 528 6.20 -22.69 -12.02
C GLY A 528 5.65 -23.86 -12.84
N ASP A 529 5.19 -23.60 -14.06
CA ASP A 529 4.70 -24.65 -14.98
C ASP A 529 5.81 -25.49 -15.63
N LYS A 530 7.08 -25.13 -15.41
CA LYS A 530 8.23 -25.96 -15.78
C LYS A 530 8.61 -26.89 -14.63
N SER A 531 7.74 -27.85 -14.31
CA SER A 531 8.19 -29.02 -13.56
C SER A 531 9.23 -29.78 -14.42
N PRO A 532 10.30 -30.31 -13.82
CA PRO A 532 11.33 -31.01 -14.55
C PRO A 532 10.71 -32.26 -15.17
N VAL A 533 10.79 -32.36 -16.50
CA VAL A 533 10.58 -33.63 -17.20
C VAL A 533 11.43 -34.67 -16.49
N SER A 534 10.77 -35.67 -15.92
CA SER A 534 11.40 -36.85 -15.36
C SER A 534 12.41 -37.37 -16.38
N ALA A 535 13.69 -37.25 -16.05
CA ALA A 535 14.71 -38.10 -16.63
C ALA A 535 14.42 -39.51 -16.13
N GLY A 536 13.50 -40.19 -16.81
CA GLY A 536 13.28 -41.62 -16.68
C GLY A 536 14.54 -42.31 -17.14
N ALA A 537 15.37 -42.68 -16.17
CA ALA A 537 16.47 -43.59 -16.33
C ALA A 537 15.95 -44.89 -16.93
N GLY A 538 16.27 -45.13 -18.20
CA GLY A 538 16.29 -46.46 -18.76
C GLY A 538 17.48 -47.22 -18.15
N VAL A 539 17.22 -48.04 -17.14
CA VAL A 539 18.13 -49.10 -16.70
C VAL A 539 17.28 -50.35 -16.57
N GLY A 540 17.63 -51.36 -17.38
CA GLY A 540 16.80 -52.51 -17.67
C GLY A 540 16.66 -53.56 -16.57
N ARG A 541 15.68 -54.42 -16.79
CA ARG A 541 15.83 -55.87 -16.83
C ARG A 541 14.81 -56.45 -17.78
#